data_AF-A0A450VD22-F1
#
_entry.id   AF-A0A450VD22-F1
#
_cell.length_a   1.000
_cell.length_b   1.000
_cell.length_c   1.000
_cell.angle_alpha   90.00
_cell.angle_beta   90.00
_cell.angle_gamma   90.00
#
_symmetry.space_group_name_H-M   'P 1'
#
loop_
_entity.id
_entity.type
_entity.pdbx_description
1 polymer ?
#
loop_
_entity_poly.entity_id
_entity_poly.type
_entity_poly.pdbx_seq_one_letter_code
_entity_poly.pdbx_strand_id
1 'polypeptide(L)' 'GPAEGINSRIKMIKVRSRGFRNKYRFVTAIYFHLGGLNLYP' A
#
# COMPACT_ATOMS: atom_id res chain seq x y z
N GLY A 1 13.93 11.01 6.84
CA GLY A 1 14.24 11.02 5.40
C GLY A 1 13.01 10.68 4.56
N PRO A 2 12.94 11.08 3.28
CA PRO A 2 11.75 10.88 2.41
C PRO A 2 11.31 9.41 2.29
N ALA A 3 12.24 8.47 2.41
CA ALA A 3 11.94 7.02 2.40
C ALA A 3 11.20 6.51 3.65
N GLU A 4 11.40 7.13 4.83
CA GLU A 4 10.78 6.69 6.09
C GLU A 4 9.28 6.98 6.12
N GLY A 5 8.87 8.10 5.54
CA GLY A 5 7.45 8.45 5.39
C GLY A 5 6.71 7.46 4.50
N ILE A 6 7.32 7.04 3.40
CA ILE A 6 6.75 6.04 2.47
C ILE A 6 6.65 4.68 3.17
N ASN A 7 7.72 4.24 3.85
CA ASN A 7 7.72 2.98 4.58
C ASN A 7 6.66 2.93 5.70
N SER A 8 6.43 4.04 6.39
CA SER A 8 5.41 4.17 7.43
C SER A 8 3.99 4.04 6.85
N ARG A 9 3.73 4.64 5.68
CA ARG A 9 2.44 4.52 4.97
C ARG A 9 2.20 3.09 4.46
N ILE A 10 3.22 2.42 3.93
CA ILE A 10 3.13 1.02 3.50
C ILE A 10 2.81 0.10 4.69
N LYS A 11 3.46 0.30 5.85
CA LYS A 11 3.14 -0.42 7.09
C LYS A 11 1.69 -0.20 7.51
N MET A 12 1.19 1.02 7.44
CA MET A 12 -0.19 1.35 7.81
C MET A 12 -1.21 0.61 6.94
N ILE A 13 -0.96 0.50 5.63
CA ILE A 13 -1.82 -0.28 4.70
C ILE A 13 -1.86 -1.75 5.11
N LYS A 14 -0.70 -2.34 5.43
CA LYS A 14 -0.61 -3.74 5.89
C LYS A 14 -1.38 -3.99 7.19
N VAL A 15 -1.28 -3.07 8.16
CA VAL A 15 -1.98 -3.15 9.45
C VAL A 15 -3.49 -3.02 9.24
N ARG A 16 -3.93 -2.04 8.45
CA ARG A 16 -5.35 -1.81 8.15
C ARG A 16 -6.01 -2.97 7.43
N SER A 17 -5.29 -3.64 6.53
CA SER A 17 -5.81 -4.82 5.82
C SER A 17 -5.75 -6.11 6.66
N ARG A 18 -5.24 -6.05 7.90
CA ARG A 18 -5.04 -7.22 8.79
C ARG A 18 -4.19 -8.31 8.13
N GLY A 19 -3.20 -7.88 7.32
CA GLY A 19 -2.39 -8.75 6.48
C GLY A 19 -2.80 -8.76 5.01
N PHE A 20 -2.07 -9.52 4.20
CA PHE A 20 -2.36 -9.74 2.79
C PHE A 20 -2.05 -11.19 2.46
N ARG A 21 -3.01 -11.90 1.87
CA ARG A 21 -2.82 -13.30 1.45
C ARG A 21 -1.95 -13.42 0.20
N ASN A 22 -1.89 -12.38 -0.63
CA ASN A 22 -1.16 -12.39 -1.89
C ASN A 22 -0.27 -11.14 -2.00
N LYS A 23 1.03 -11.36 -2.23
CA LYS A 23 2.04 -10.30 -2.40
C LYS A 23 1.70 -9.38 -3.57
N TYR A 24 1.19 -9.92 -4.67
CA TYR A 24 0.79 -9.15 -5.85
C TYR A 24 -0.32 -8.15 -5.51
N ARG A 25 -1.37 -8.61 -4.81
CA ARG A 25 -2.48 -7.73 -4.36
C ARG A 25 -2.00 -6.64 -3.40
N PHE A 26 -1.01 -6.93 -2.56
CA PHE A 26 -0.43 -5.93 -1.67
C PHE A 26 0.34 -4.86 -2.44
N VAL A 27 1.13 -5.26 -3.43
CA VAL A 27 1.85 -4.34 -4.32
C VAL A 27 0.87 -3.46 -5.10
N THR A 28 -0.20 -4.04 -5.68
CA THR A 28 -1.26 -3.27 -6.35
C THR A 28 -1.93 -2.28 -5.39
N ALA A 29 -2.23 -2.68 -4.16
CA ALA A 29 -2.84 -1.79 -3.16
C ALA A 29 -1.90 -0.64 -2.75
N ILE A 30 -0.60 -0.88 -2.66
CA ILE A 30 0.40 0.17 -2.46
C ILE A 30 0.38 1.15 -3.63
N TYR A 31 0.44 0.66 -4.87
CA TYR A 31 0.37 1.52 -6.06
C TYR A 31 -0.95 2.31 -6.15
N PHE A 32 -2.07 1.73 -5.71
CA PHE A 32 -3.35 2.45 -5.63
C PHE A 32 -3.32 3.59 -4.60
N HIS A 33 -2.90 3.30 -3.36
CA HIS A 33 -2.98 4.28 -2.26
C HIS A 33 -1.83 5.31 -2.23
N LEU A 34 -0.68 4.96 -2.81
CA LEU A 34 0.53 5.81 -2.80
C LEU A 34 0.94 6.29 -4.19
N GLY A 35 0.58 5.57 -5.25
CA GLY A 35 0.96 5.87 -6.64
C GLY A 35 -0.10 6.61 -7.45
N GLY A 36 -1.28 6.91 -6.88
CA GLY A 36 -2.32 7.69 -7.56
C GLY A 36 -3.02 6.96 -8.71
N LEU A 37 -2.85 5.64 -8.82
CA LEU A 37 -3.61 4.83 -9.76
C LEU A 37 -5.07 4.77 -9.31
N ASN A 38 -5.91 5.53 -10.00
CA ASN A 38 -7.36 5.48 -9.85
C ASN A 38 -7.86 4.16 -10.46
N LEU A 39 -7.82 3.08 -9.67
CA LEU A 39 -8.53 1.85 -10.03
C LEU A 39 -10.03 2.18 -9.93
N TYR A 40 -10.68 2.30 -11.10
CA TYR A 40 -12.11 2.56 -11.23
C TYR A 40 -12.94 1.59 -10.36
N PRO A 41 -14.13 2.06 -9.91
CA PRO A 41 -14.91 1.48 -8.81
C PRO A 41 -15.35 0.03 -9.03
#